data_AF-A0A967GPR9-F1
#
_entry.id   AF-A0A967GPR9-F1
#
_cell.length_a   1.000
_cell.length_b   1.000
_cell.length_c   1.000
_cell.angle_alpha   90.00
_cell.angle_beta   90.00
_cell.angle_gamma   90.00
#
_symmetry.space_group_name_H-M   'P 1'
#
loop_
_entity.id
_entity.type
_entity.pdbx_description
1 polymer ?
#
loop_
_entity_poly.entity_id
_entity_poly.type
_entity_poly.pdbx_seq_one_letter_code
_entity_poly.pdbx_strand_id
1 'polypeptide(L)'
;MVSFDGQSVFYAKFHHMARGEAHMSKLRSREGADIYKVHVRTREVVRLTRQEKTPNTGAILEGEESHPRGVHNLAPCPVPGGRIVFVSDRNGFRGVREQTQPALQLFVMDDDGSNVEHTGPLNLGTALHPVALAD
;
A
#
# COMPACT_ATOMS: atom_id res chain seq x y z
N MET A 1 11.13 -3.59 4.93
CA MET A 1 11.08 -4.96 5.50
C MET A 1 12.05 -5.84 4.72
N VAL A 2 12.56 -6.90 5.34
CA VAL A 2 13.50 -7.84 4.71
C VAL A 2 12.80 -9.18 4.50
N SER A 3 13.09 -9.90 3.42
CA SER A 3 12.60 -11.27 3.22
C SER A 3 13.16 -12.23 4.29
N PHE A 4 12.47 -13.36 4.51
CA PHE A 4 12.90 -14.38 5.49
C PHE A 4 14.30 -14.95 5.20
N ASP A 5 14.68 -15.06 3.92
CA ASP A 5 16.00 -15.53 3.48
C ASP A 5 17.08 -14.42 3.43
N GLY A 6 16.72 -13.18 3.81
CA GLY A 6 17.63 -12.04 3.78
C GLY A 6 18.04 -11.55 2.38
N GLN A 7 17.52 -12.14 1.30
CA GLN A 7 17.97 -11.82 -0.06
C GLN A 7 17.33 -10.57 -0.64
N SER A 8 16.17 -10.14 -0.12
CA SER A 8 15.39 -9.04 -0.67
C SER A 8 14.98 -8.02 0.39
N VAL A 9 14.96 -6.75 0.00
CA VAL A 9 14.40 -5.66 0.79
C VAL A 9 13.15 -5.10 0.10
N PHE A 10 12.09 -4.94 0.87
CA PHE A 10 10.83 -4.35 0.45
C PHE A 10 10.69 -2.95 1.02
N TYR A 11 10.30 -2.00 0.16
CA TYR A 11 10.10 -0.60 0.54
C TYR A 11 8.94 0.01 -0.25
N ALA A 12 8.29 1.02 0.35
CA ALA A 12 7.33 1.85 -0.35
C ALA A 12 8.04 3.10 -0.89
N LYS A 13 7.80 3.44 -2.14
CA LYS A 13 8.28 4.67 -2.78
C LYS A 13 7.09 5.58 -3.04
N PHE A 14 7.10 6.76 -2.43
CA PHE A 14 6.15 7.83 -2.75
C PHE A 14 6.55 8.49 -4.07
N HIS A 15 5.60 8.57 -5.00
CA HIS A 15 5.76 9.24 -6.27
C HIS A 15 5.45 10.73 -6.07
N HIS A 16 6.39 11.61 -6.44
CA HIS A 16 6.24 13.06 -6.31
C HIS A 16 5.90 13.59 -4.89
N MET A 17 6.93 13.77 -4.07
CA MET A 17 6.83 14.49 -2.79
C MET A 17 7.34 15.93 -2.96
N ALA A 18 6.53 16.93 -2.66
CA ALA A 18 7.01 18.30 -2.52
C ALA A 18 7.99 18.38 -1.33
N ARG A 19 9.12 19.09 -1.48
CA ARG A 19 10.13 19.23 -0.42
C ARG A 19 9.49 19.81 0.85
N GLY A 20 9.71 19.16 2.00
CA GLY A 20 9.48 19.74 3.32
C GLY A 20 8.24 19.27 4.10
N GLU A 21 7.33 18.47 3.52
CA GLU A 21 6.10 18.07 4.24
C GLU A 21 5.71 16.61 3.99
N ALA A 22 6.13 15.70 4.87
CA ALA A 22 5.65 14.31 4.92
C ALA A 22 4.49 14.17 5.92
N HIS A 23 3.35 14.82 5.64
CA HIS A 23 2.18 14.72 6.53
C HIS A 23 1.20 13.64 6.05
N MET A 24 1.10 12.54 6.81
CA MET A 24 0.25 11.39 6.49
C MET A 24 -1.25 11.73 6.42
N SER A 25 -1.75 12.71 7.16
CA SER A 25 -3.17 13.09 7.03
C SER A 25 -3.45 13.92 5.76
N LYS A 26 -2.40 14.48 5.16
CA LYS A 26 -2.53 15.32 3.95
C LYS A 26 -2.05 14.60 2.69
N LEU A 27 -1.35 13.44 2.83
CA LEU A 27 -0.71 12.64 1.78
C LEU A 27 -0.65 13.38 0.45
N ARG A 28 0.16 14.45 0.44
CA ARG A 28 0.17 15.40 -0.69
C ARG A 28 0.87 14.83 -1.92
N SER A 29 1.35 13.58 -1.85
CA SER A 29 1.67 12.82 -3.05
C SER A 29 0.37 12.57 -3.82
N ARG A 30 0.11 13.46 -4.78
CA ARG A 30 -0.98 13.29 -5.76
C ARG A 30 -0.78 12.04 -6.60
N GLU A 31 0.44 11.52 -6.68
CA GLU A 31 0.80 10.35 -7.49
C GLU A 31 0.86 9.04 -6.68
N GLY A 32 0.58 9.08 -5.37
CA GLY A 32 0.51 7.89 -4.53
C GLY A 32 1.87 7.28 -4.18
N ALA A 33 1.85 6.03 -3.71
CA ALA A 33 3.03 5.26 -3.38
C ALA A 33 2.90 3.80 -3.84
N ASP A 34 4.02 3.21 -4.25
CA ASP A 34 4.08 1.80 -4.61
C ASP A 34 5.14 1.02 -3.86
N ILE A 35 4.90 -0.27 -3.74
CA ILE A 35 5.80 -1.23 -3.14
C ILE A 35 6.79 -1.70 -4.20
N TYR A 36 8.06 -1.69 -3.79
CA TYR A 36 9.20 -2.18 -4.55
C TYR A 36 9.91 -3.27 -3.76
N LYS A 37 10.51 -4.20 -4.50
CA LYS A 37 11.40 -5.25 -4.01
C LYS A 37 12.75 -5.03 -4.68
N VAL A 38 13.82 -4.98 -3.88
CA VAL A 38 15.19 -4.98 -4.38
C VAL A 38 15.90 -6.25 -3.93
N HIS A 39 16.46 -6.98 -4.88
CA HIS A 39 17.31 -8.12 -4.58
C HIS A 39 18.71 -7.61 -4.21
N VAL A 40 19.16 -7.88 -2.99
CA VAL A 40 20.31 -7.22 -2.36
C VAL A 40 21.60 -7.46 -3.14
N ARG A 41 21.85 -8.70 -3.55
CA ARG A 41 23.10 -9.08 -4.23
C ARG A 41 23.21 -8.49 -5.64
N THR A 42 22.13 -8.54 -6.41
CA THR A 42 22.13 -8.12 -7.83
C THR A 42 21.78 -6.66 -8.00
N ARG A 43 21.17 -6.03 -6.99
CA ARG A 43 20.60 -4.68 -7.02
C ARG A 43 19.46 -4.53 -8.03
N GLU A 44 18.90 -5.65 -8.47
CA GLU A 44 17.72 -5.65 -9.33
C GLU A 44 16.51 -5.14 -8.54
N VAL A 45 15.78 -4.20 -9.13
CA VAL A 45 14.61 -3.55 -8.52
C VAL A 45 13.37 -3.91 -9.31
N VAL A 46 12.38 -4.48 -8.62
CA VAL A 46 11.08 -4.84 -9.18
C VAL A 46 10.00 -3.99 -8.50
N ARG A 47 9.09 -3.43 -9.29
CA ARG A 47 7.88 -2.75 -8.80
C ARG A 47 6.77 -3.77 -8.64
N LEU A 48 6.27 -3.96 -7.42
CA LEU A 48 5.26 -4.97 -7.11
C LEU A 48 3.83 -4.43 -7.24
N THR A 49 3.59 -3.18 -6.85
CA THR A 49 2.26 -2.56 -6.98
C THR A 49 2.24 -1.44 -8.00
N ARG A 50 1.05 -1.14 -8.50
CA ARG A 50 0.77 -0.02 -9.37
C ARG A 50 -0.36 0.82 -8.77
N GLN A 51 -0.61 1.98 -9.37
CA GLN A 51 -1.65 2.94 -9.00
C GLN A 51 -3.08 2.46 -9.37
N GLU A 52 -3.33 1.16 -9.20
CA GLU A 52 -4.57 0.48 -9.51
C GLU A 52 -5.59 0.68 -8.38
N LYS A 53 -6.70 1.33 -8.71
CA LYS A 53 -7.89 1.44 -7.87
C LYS A 53 -8.78 0.22 -8.10
N THR A 54 -9.44 -0.28 -7.07
CA THR A 54 -10.46 -1.31 -7.28
C THR A 54 -11.67 -0.68 -7.97
N PRO A 55 -12.36 -1.43 -8.85
CA PRO A 55 -13.62 -0.98 -9.42
C PRO A 55 -14.60 -0.55 -8.31
N ASN A 56 -15.16 0.64 -8.45
CA ASN A 56 -16.21 1.10 -7.57
C ASN A 56 -17.48 0.26 -7.80
N THR A 57 -17.97 -0.41 -6.76
CA THR A 57 -19.15 -1.28 -6.80
C THR A 57 -20.46 -0.56 -6.48
N GLY A 58 -20.49 0.77 -6.62
CA GLY A 58 -21.69 1.62 -6.44
C GLY A 58 -21.67 2.54 -5.21
N ALA A 59 -20.52 2.71 -4.56
CA ALA A 59 -20.37 3.60 -3.41
C ALA A 59 -20.28 5.10 -3.79
N ILE A 60 -19.84 5.39 -5.01
CA ILE A 60 -19.82 6.73 -5.61
C ILE A 60 -20.44 6.69 -7.02
N LEU A 61 -20.85 7.84 -7.55
CA LEU A 61 -21.38 7.93 -8.92
C LEU A 61 -20.32 7.51 -9.95
N GLU A 62 -20.76 6.99 -11.09
CA GLU A 62 -19.87 6.66 -12.20
C GLU A 62 -19.15 7.93 -12.68
N GLY A 63 -17.83 7.84 -12.88
CA GLY A 63 -16.99 8.98 -13.26
C GLY A 63 -16.56 9.90 -12.12
N GLU A 64 -17.12 9.75 -10.92
CA GLU A 64 -16.67 10.47 -9.73
C GLU A 64 -15.53 9.72 -9.04
N GLU A 65 -14.54 10.46 -8.52
CA GLU A 65 -13.51 9.89 -7.66
C GLU A 65 -13.75 10.29 -6.21
N SER A 66 -13.86 9.31 -5.31
CA SER A 66 -14.02 9.58 -3.88
C SER A 66 -12.85 10.39 -3.33
N HIS A 67 -11.65 10.19 -3.89
CA HIS A 67 -10.45 10.97 -3.61
C HIS A 67 -9.57 11.09 -4.87
N PRO A 68 -9.38 12.31 -5.40
CA PRO A 68 -8.53 12.56 -6.56
C PRO A 68 -7.04 12.58 -6.16
N ARG A 69 -6.55 11.44 -5.71
CA ARG A 69 -5.14 11.18 -5.37
C ARG A 69 -4.74 9.79 -5.88
N GLY A 70 -3.42 9.59 -6.01
CA GLY A 70 -2.84 8.28 -6.24
C GLY A 70 -3.08 7.32 -5.07
N VAL A 71 -3.01 6.03 -5.39
CA VAL A 71 -3.11 4.92 -4.44
C VAL A 71 -1.82 4.83 -3.63
N HIS A 72 -1.97 4.67 -2.32
CA HIS A 72 -0.88 4.52 -1.36
C HIS A 72 -0.76 3.07 -0.94
N ASN A 73 0.06 2.30 -1.65
CA ASN A 73 0.47 0.97 -1.25
C ASN A 73 1.70 1.09 -0.33
N LEU A 74 1.52 0.78 0.95
CA LEU A 74 2.49 1.07 2.01
C LEU A 74 2.77 -0.16 2.87
N ALA A 75 3.84 -0.04 3.67
CA ALA A 75 4.24 -0.99 4.71
C ALA A 75 4.20 -2.47 4.27
N PRO A 76 4.98 -2.87 3.24
CA PRO A 76 5.06 -4.26 2.82
C PRO A 76 5.65 -5.13 3.92
N CYS A 77 5.01 -6.25 4.24
CA CYS A 77 5.41 -7.24 5.22
C CYS A 77 5.44 -8.63 4.58
N PRO A 78 6.62 -9.20 4.32
CA PRO A 78 6.74 -10.60 3.92
C PRO A 78 6.11 -11.51 4.96
N VAL A 79 5.36 -12.51 4.50
CA VAL A 79 4.74 -13.56 5.33
C VAL A 79 5.08 -14.94 4.76
N PRO A 80 4.94 -16.04 5.54
CA PRO A 80 5.16 -17.38 5.02
C PRO A 80 4.32 -17.71 3.78
N GLY A 81 4.85 -18.59 2.94
CA GLY A 81 4.19 -19.02 1.70
C GLY A 81 4.45 -18.11 0.49
N GLY A 82 5.53 -17.31 0.52
CA GLY A 82 5.91 -16.47 -0.63
C GLY A 82 4.96 -15.30 -0.87
N ARG A 83 4.33 -14.79 0.20
CA ARG A 83 3.34 -13.72 0.11
C ARG A 83 3.79 -12.47 0.84
N ILE A 84 3.16 -11.36 0.51
CA ILE A 84 3.42 -10.04 1.08
C ILE A 84 2.08 -9.47 1.53
N VAL A 85 1.96 -9.19 2.83
CA VAL A 85 0.86 -8.43 3.39
C VAL A 85 1.24 -6.96 3.36
N PHE A 86 0.32 -6.08 3.01
CA PHE A 86 0.55 -4.64 2.93
C PHE A 86 -0.73 -3.86 3.18
N VAL A 87 -0.61 -2.55 3.35
CA VAL A 87 -1.77 -1.68 3.51
C VAL A 87 -1.98 -0.81 2.27
N SER A 88 -3.23 -0.60 1.88
CA SER A 88 -3.59 0.18 0.69
C SER A 88 -4.91 0.92 0.86
N ASP A 89 -5.02 2.10 0.24
CA ASP A 89 -6.27 2.86 0.13
C ASP A 89 -6.97 2.64 -1.23
N ARG A 90 -6.61 1.58 -1.95
CA ARG A 90 -7.09 1.29 -3.33
C ARG A 90 -8.60 1.16 -3.50
N ASN A 91 -9.35 0.89 -2.43
CA ASN A 91 -10.83 0.89 -2.47
C ASN A 91 -11.42 2.31 -2.35
N GLY A 92 -10.61 3.32 -2.09
CA GLY A 92 -11.04 4.72 -2.06
C GLY A 92 -11.97 5.08 -0.89
N PHE A 93 -11.99 4.29 0.19
CA PHE A 93 -12.80 4.61 1.36
C PHE A 93 -12.35 5.91 2.03
N ARG A 94 -13.33 6.62 2.61
CA ARG A 94 -13.10 7.83 3.40
C ARG A 94 -12.97 7.42 4.87
N GLY A 95 -11.88 7.84 5.52
CA GLY A 95 -11.81 7.83 6.98
C GLY A 95 -12.93 8.69 7.59
N VAL A 96 -13.40 8.31 8.79
CA VAL A 96 -14.49 9.00 9.49
C VAL A 96 -14.10 10.43 9.88
N ARG A 97 -12.81 10.69 10.09
CA ARG A 97 -12.25 12.01 10.41
C ARG A 97 -11.12 12.37 9.45
N GLU A 98 -10.91 13.66 9.20
CA GLU A 98 -9.84 14.14 8.30
C GLU A 98 -8.45 13.64 8.74
N GLN A 99 -8.19 13.61 10.04
CA GLN A 99 -6.92 13.14 10.62
C GLN A 99 -6.67 11.64 10.40
N THR A 100 -7.72 10.88 10.06
CA THR A 100 -7.66 9.44 9.80
C THR A 100 -7.56 9.11 8.32
N GLN A 101 -7.45 10.12 7.45
CA GLN A 101 -7.20 9.91 6.04
C GLN A 101 -5.72 9.55 5.80
N PRO A 102 -5.42 8.68 4.82
CA PRO A 102 -6.36 7.87 4.06
C PRO A 102 -6.87 6.68 4.91
N ALA A 103 -8.05 6.14 4.57
CA ALA A 103 -8.50 4.88 5.13
C ALA A 103 -7.73 3.73 4.45
N LEU A 104 -6.71 3.22 5.15
CA LEU A 104 -5.90 2.10 4.69
C LEU A 104 -6.58 0.79 5.09
N GLN A 105 -6.50 -0.19 4.20
CA GLN A 105 -7.03 -1.54 4.39
C GLN A 105 -5.93 -2.56 4.15
N LEU A 106 -6.09 -3.76 4.72
CA LEU A 106 -5.11 -4.82 4.62
C LEU A 106 -5.32 -5.64 3.34
N PHE A 107 -4.24 -5.83 2.59
CA PHE A 107 -4.19 -6.66 1.39
C PHE A 107 -3.04 -7.65 1.48
N VAL A 108 -3.17 -8.73 0.73
CA VAL A 108 -2.10 -9.70 0.48
C VAL A 108 -1.86 -9.81 -1.02
N MET A 109 -0.63 -10.07 -1.43
CA MET A 109 -0.24 -10.36 -2.81
C MET A 109 0.88 -11.41 -2.82
N ASP A 110 1.13 -12.01 -3.97
CA ASP A 110 2.29 -12.86 -4.18
C ASP A 110 3.59 -12.02 -4.28
N ASP A 111 4.76 -12.65 -4.11
CA ASP A 111 6.04 -11.95 -4.05
C ASP A 111 6.53 -11.34 -5.39
N ASP A 112 5.79 -11.60 -6.46
CA ASP A 112 5.93 -10.99 -7.79
C ASP A 112 4.96 -9.80 -8.00
N GLY A 113 4.08 -9.53 -7.02
CA GLY A 113 3.08 -8.46 -7.06
C GLY A 113 1.74 -8.84 -7.68
N SER A 114 1.55 -10.12 -8.05
CA SER A 114 0.28 -10.63 -8.57
C SER A 114 -0.70 -11.04 -7.46
N ASN A 115 -1.92 -11.43 -7.87
CA ASN A 115 -2.96 -11.99 -6.98
C ASN A 115 -3.26 -11.14 -5.75
N VAL A 116 -3.48 -9.83 -5.96
CA VAL A 116 -3.80 -8.92 -4.87
C VAL A 116 -5.22 -9.18 -4.34
N GLU A 117 -5.32 -9.56 -3.08
CA GLU A 117 -6.57 -9.88 -2.40
C GLU A 117 -6.77 -9.04 -1.14
N HIS A 118 -8.02 -8.66 -0.85
CA HIS A 118 -8.38 -7.95 0.37
C HIS A 118 -8.51 -8.94 1.53
N THR A 119 -7.76 -8.73 2.62
CA THR A 119 -7.64 -9.70 3.71
C THR A 119 -8.85 -9.70 4.66
N GLY A 120 -9.68 -8.65 4.66
CA GLY A 120 -10.91 -8.57 5.46
C GLY A 120 -11.36 -7.13 5.74
N PRO A 121 -12.57 -6.91 6.31
CA PRO A 121 -13.22 -5.59 6.40
C PRO A 121 -12.59 -4.62 7.44
N LEU A 122 -11.30 -4.77 7.74
CA LEU A 122 -10.59 -3.93 8.68
C LEU A 122 -10.18 -2.62 8.01
N ASN A 123 -10.88 -1.54 8.35
CA ASN A 123 -10.48 -0.19 7.95
C ASN A 123 -9.60 0.41 9.04
N LEU A 124 -8.36 0.72 8.69
CA LEU A 124 -7.39 1.35 9.57
C LEU A 124 -7.26 2.83 9.18
N GLY A 125 -7.49 3.72 10.14
CA GLY A 125 -7.16 5.13 9.97
C GLY A 125 -5.66 5.31 10.16
N THR A 126 -5.00 5.98 9.20
CA THR A 126 -3.53 6.23 9.20
C THR A 126 -2.65 4.98 9.05
N ALA A 127 -1.32 5.16 9.10
CA ALA A 127 -0.36 4.09 8.85
C ALA A 127 -0.16 3.16 10.05
N LEU A 128 -0.38 1.87 9.84
CA LEU A 128 0.13 0.79 10.68
C LEU A 128 0.93 -0.17 9.82
N HIS A 129 2.03 -0.67 10.37
CA HIS A 129 2.91 -1.58 9.67
C HIS A 129 2.48 -3.00 10.03
N PRO A 130 2.01 -3.82 9.07
CA PRO A 130 1.75 -5.22 9.34
C PRO A 130 3.06 -5.90 9.75
N VAL A 131 2.95 -6.81 10.71
CA VAL A 131 4.06 -7.63 11.20
C VAL A 131 3.51 -9.03 11.40
N ALA A 132 4.21 -10.03 10.82
CA ALA A 132 3.93 -11.42 11.14
C ALA A 132 4.32 -11.67 12.60
N LEU A 133 3.35 -12.12 13.41
CA LEU A 133 3.64 -12.55 14.77
C LEU A 133 4.36 -13.89 14.73
N ALA A 134 5.38 -14.04 15.58
CA ALA A 134 5.92 -15.36 15.90
C ALA A 134 4.96 -16.04 16.87
N ASP A 135 4.70 -17.32 16.64
CA ASP A 135 4.05 -18.22 17.58
C ASP A 135 4.99 -18.62 18.74
#